data_AF-A0A101HI62-F1
#
_entry.id   AF-A0A101HI62-F1
#
_cell.length_a   1.000
_cell.length_b   1.000
_cell.length_c   1.000
_cell.angle_alpha   90.00
_cell.angle_beta   90.00
_cell.angle_gamma   90.00
#
_symmetry.space_group_name_H-M   'P 1'
#
loop_
_entity.id
_entity.type
_entity.pdbx_description
1 polymer ?
#
loop_
_entity_poly.entity_id
_entity_poly.type
_entity_poly.pdbx_seq_one_letter_code
_entity_poly.pdbx_strand_id
1 'polypeptide(L)'
;NPLSSGLDIYTETELANIIQEHTDGRWIVYDDYRWSPYVLINGGNSLTVTHLYPLFDLWEVLDPEKEYEDVYNRYANIGVSTYEEGEDLLVLNHPDSVTINIDPCDPKLRELNIKYLLFTKERTLKCGILLKELHYQGPSFYIYELKYGE
;
A
#
# COMPACT_ATOMS: atom_id res chain seq x y z
N ASN A 1 34.34 -1.17 -3.44
CA ASN A 1 33.97 -1.26 -4.86
C ASN A 1 32.71 -2.11 -4.94
N PRO A 2 31.49 -1.54 -4.86
CA PRO A 2 30.30 -2.35 -5.07
C PRO A 2 30.23 -2.68 -6.56
N LEU A 3 30.14 -3.97 -6.87
CA LEU A 3 29.75 -4.42 -8.20
C LEU A 3 28.31 -3.97 -8.41
N SER A 4 28.10 -3.01 -9.30
CA SER A 4 26.76 -2.60 -9.75
C SER A 4 26.13 -3.79 -10.47
N SER A 5 25.33 -4.60 -9.77
CA SER A 5 24.31 -5.42 -10.42
C SER A 5 23.31 -4.47 -11.08
N GLY A 6 22.91 -4.74 -12.33
CA GLY A 6 21.84 -3.99 -13.00
C GLY A 6 20.58 -3.92 -12.14
N LEU A 7 19.76 -2.89 -12.36
CA LEU A 7 18.47 -2.74 -11.66
C LEU A 7 17.51 -3.90 -11.99
N ASP A 8 17.83 -4.70 -13.00
CA ASP A 8 17.14 -5.89 -13.50
C ASP A 8 16.67 -6.83 -12.38
N ILE A 9 17.47 -7.00 -11.32
CA ILE A 9 17.08 -7.83 -10.14
C ILE A 9 15.84 -7.32 -9.41
N TYR A 10 15.49 -6.04 -9.57
CA TYR A 10 14.31 -5.41 -9.00
C TYR A 10 13.23 -5.10 -10.05
N THR A 11 13.59 -4.97 -11.33
CA THR A 11 12.67 -4.51 -12.38
C THR A 11 12.18 -5.60 -13.33
N GLU A 12 12.78 -6.80 -13.31
CA GLU A 12 12.43 -7.90 -14.22
C GLU A 12 11.83 -9.13 -13.49
N THR A 13 11.44 -8.97 -12.23
CA THR A 13 10.76 -10.05 -11.49
C THR A 13 9.30 -10.19 -11.96
N GLU A 14 8.67 -11.33 -11.66
CA GLU A 14 7.24 -11.51 -11.94
C GLU A 14 6.37 -10.48 -11.21
N LEU A 15 6.73 -10.11 -9.97
CA LEU A 15 6.05 -9.03 -9.24
C LEU A 15 6.21 -7.68 -9.95
N ALA A 16 7.43 -7.36 -10.41
CA ALA A 16 7.70 -6.12 -11.14
C ALA A 16 6.87 -6.03 -12.43
N ASN A 17 6.80 -7.11 -13.21
CA ASN A 17 6.01 -7.15 -14.44
C ASN A 17 4.53 -6.89 -14.16
N ILE A 18 3.96 -7.51 -13.12
CA ILE A 18 2.57 -7.28 -12.73
C ILE A 18 2.34 -5.82 -12.35
N ILE A 19 3.24 -5.21 -11.56
CA ILE A 19 3.12 -3.79 -11.18
C ILE A 19 3.14 -2.89 -12.43
N GLN A 20 4.06 -3.16 -13.36
CA GLN A 20 4.22 -2.38 -14.59
C GLN A 20 2.99 -2.47 -15.52
N GLU A 21 2.28 -3.60 -15.50
CA GLU A 21 1.04 -3.82 -16.27
C GLU A 21 -0.20 -3.15 -15.64
N HIS A 22 -0.15 -2.77 -14.35
CA HIS A 22 -1.30 -2.32 -13.55
C HIS A 22 -1.04 -0.92 -12.97
N THR A 23 -0.87 0.05 -13.86
CA THR A 23 -0.52 1.45 -13.55
C THR A 23 -1.71 2.42 -13.64
N ASP A 24 -2.89 1.94 -14.02
CA ASP A 24 -4.13 2.72 -14.20
C ASP A 24 -4.90 2.97 -12.89
N GLY A 25 -4.26 2.75 -11.74
CA GLY A 25 -4.81 2.97 -10.40
C GLY A 25 -3.72 3.05 -9.34
N ARG A 26 -4.14 3.27 -8.09
CA ARG A 26 -3.21 3.29 -6.96
C ARG A 26 -3.10 1.94 -6.28
N TRP A 27 -1.96 1.74 -5.64
CA TRP A 27 -1.60 0.55 -4.89
C TRP A 27 -1.61 0.81 -3.39
N ILE A 28 -1.97 -0.20 -2.62
CA ILE A 28 -1.67 -0.27 -1.18
C ILE A 28 -0.92 -1.57 -0.91
N VAL A 29 0.13 -1.48 -0.10
CA VAL A 29 0.81 -2.65 0.47
C VAL A 29 0.35 -2.84 1.91
N TYR A 30 -0.26 -3.99 2.16
CA TYR A 30 -0.67 -4.44 3.48
C TYR A 30 0.39 -5.34 4.13
N ASP A 31 0.31 -5.47 5.45
CA ASP A 31 1.15 -6.29 6.33
C ASP A 31 2.61 -5.83 6.47
N ASP A 32 3.27 -5.50 5.35
CA ASP A 32 4.69 -5.11 5.31
C ASP A 32 4.92 -3.96 4.34
N TYR A 33 4.74 -2.73 4.84
CA TYR A 33 4.87 -1.49 4.07
C TYR A 33 6.25 -1.31 3.41
N ARG A 34 7.28 -2.07 3.82
CA ARG A 34 8.63 -2.02 3.23
C ARG A 34 8.66 -2.46 1.76
N TRP A 35 7.61 -3.11 1.26
CA TRP A 35 7.43 -3.41 -0.16
C TRP A 35 6.84 -2.26 -0.97
N SER A 36 6.35 -1.20 -0.34
CA SER A 36 5.78 -0.06 -1.07
C SER A 36 6.77 0.69 -1.95
N PRO A 37 8.04 0.92 -1.54
CA PRO A 37 9.06 1.43 -2.45
C PRO A 37 9.28 0.52 -3.66
N TYR A 38 9.13 -0.81 -3.51
CA TYR A 38 9.24 -1.75 -4.63
C TYR A 38 8.14 -1.55 -5.67
N VAL A 39 6.91 -1.27 -5.20
CA VAL A 39 5.80 -0.87 -6.08
C VAL A 39 6.11 0.43 -6.81
N LEU A 40 6.62 1.44 -6.09
CA LEU A 40 6.95 2.75 -6.66
C LEU A 40 8.02 2.69 -7.76
N ILE A 41 9.14 1.99 -7.51
CA ILE A 41 10.24 1.89 -8.50
C ILE A 41 9.84 1.12 -9.76
N ASN A 42 8.81 0.27 -9.67
CA ASN A 42 8.26 -0.49 -10.79
C ASN A 42 7.08 0.23 -11.48
N GLY A 43 6.88 1.53 -11.20
CA GLY A 43 5.89 2.36 -11.89
C GLY A 43 4.50 2.37 -11.25
N GLY A 44 4.27 1.59 -10.20
CA GLY A 44 3.00 1.60 -9.46
C GLY A 44 2.85 2.85 -8.60
N ASN A 45 1.66 3.45 -8.59
CA ASN A 45 1.36 4.59 -7.73
C ASN A 45 0.95 4.12 -6.32
N SER A 46 1.92 3.89 -5.44
CA SER A 46 1.66 3.42 -4.08
C SER A 46 1.26 4.56 -3.13
N LEU A 47 0.18 4.38 -2.38
CA LEU A 47 -0.25 5.28 -1.32
C LEU A 47 0.73 5.27 -0.13
N THR A 48 1.28 4.09 0.18
CA THR A 48 2.04 3.80 1.40
C THR A 48 3.53 4.09 1.21
N VAL A 49 3.92 5.36 1.13
CA VAL A 49 5.34 5.74 0.96
C VAL A 49 5.77 6.76 2.00
N THR A 50 7.03 7.19 1.95
CA THR A 50 7.48 8.36 2.72
C THR A 50 6.81 9.61 2.17
N HIS A 51 6.05 10.29 3.01
CA HIS A 51 5.41 11.57 2.70
C HIS A 51 6.29 12.70 3.24
N LEU A 52 6.81 13.55 2.35
CA LEU A 52 7.57 14.75 2.73
C LEU A 52 6.69 15.81 3.41
N TYR A 53 5.45 15.88 2.95
CA TYR A 53 4.38 16.71 3.46
C TYR A 53 3.10 15.86 3.48
N PRO A 54 2.14 16.14 4.37
CA PRO A 54 0.86 15.46 4.35
C PRO A 54 0.16 15.64 3.00
N LEU A 55 -0.32 14.53 2.43
CA LEU A 55 -1.16 14.55 1.25
C LEU A 55 -2.58 14.94 1.67
N PHE A 56 -2.93 16.22 1.63
CA PHE A 56 -4.22 16.70 2.15
C PHE A 56 -5.43 16.00 1.50
N ASP A 57 -5.42 15.79 0.17
CA ASP A 57 -6.49 15.06 -0.52
C ASP A 57 -6.69 13.63 0.01
N LEU A 58 -5.63 12.97 0.50
CA LEU A 58 -5.72 11.66 1.15
C LEU A 58 -6.42 11.79 2.51
N TRP A 59 -5.95 12.75 3.31
CA TRP A 59 -6.41 12.92 4.69
C TRP A 59 -7.82 13.48 4.77
N GLU A 60 -8.27 14.29 3.81
CA GLU A 60 -9.66 14.74 3.71
C GLU A 60 -10.65 13.57 3.54
N VAL A 61 -10.23 12.47 2.89
CA VAL A 61 -11.05 11.26 2.74
C VAL A 61 -10.93 10.35 3.96
N LEU A 62 -9.72 10.16 4.47
CA LEU A 62 -9.48 9.23 5.59
C LEU A 62 -9.96 9.78 6.93
N ASP A 63 -9.67 11.06 7.20
CA ASP A 63 -9.90 11.76 8.46
C ASP A 63 -10.53 13.16 8.20
N PRO A 64 -11.81 13.21 7.75
CA PRO A 64 -12.48 14.45 7.38
C PRO A 64 -12.66 15.42 8.57
N GLU A 65 -12.80 14.89 9.78
CA GLU A 65 -12.97 15.67 11.02
C GLU A 65 -11.62 16.09 11.64
N LYS A 66 -10.50 15.68 11.02
CA LYS A 66 -9.13 16.01 11.43
C LYS A 66 -8.77 15.55 12.84
N GLU A 67 -9.33 14.42 13.27
CA GLU A 67 -9.08 13.85 14.59
C GLU A 67 -7.60 13.45 14.79
N TYR A 68 -6.87 13.19 13.70
CA TYR A 68 -5.49 12.73 13.71
C TYR A 68 -4.51 13.68 13.00
N GLU A 69 -4.87 14.96 12.79
CA GLU A 69 -4.03 15.93 12.05
C GLU A 69 -2.62 16.09 12.65
N ASP A 70 -2.46 16.02 13.96
CA ASP A 70 -1.17 16.11 14.65
C ASP A 70 -0.26 14.87 14.41
N VAL A 71 -0.85 13.73 14.05
CA VAL A 71 -0.16 12.48 13.72
C VAL A 71 0.40 12.55 12.31
N TYR A 72 -0.43 12.89 11.31
CA TYR A 72 -0.02 12.82 9.90
C TYR A 72 0.58 14.12 9.34
N ASN A 73 0.40 15.27 9.99
CA ASN A 73 0.93 16.56 9.52
C ASN A 73 2.43 16.70 9.81
N ARG A 74 3.24 15.82 9.22
CA ARG A 74 4.69 15.75 9.38
C ARG A 74 5.34 14.93 8.27
N TYR A 75 6.67 15.00 8.22
CA TYR A 75 7.46 13.99 7.52
C TYR A 75 7.26 12.63 8.20
N ALA A 76 6.73 11.66 7.47
CA ALA A 76 6.53 10.31 7.98
C ALA A 76 6.51 9.25 6.87
N ASN A 77 6.94 8.05 7.23
CA ASN A 77 6.68 6.84 6.46
C ASN A 77 5.26 6.38 6.77
N ILE A 78 4.40 6.40 5.75
CA ILE A 78 3.02 5.96 5.86
C ILE A 78 2.93 4.50 5.43
N GLY A 79 2.54 3.62 6.35
CA GLY A 79 2.28 2.22 6.08
C GLY A 79 0.81 1.87 6.32
N VAL A 80 0.40 0.70 5.83
CA VAL A 80 -0.89 0.09 6.17
C VAL A 80 -0.61 -1.26 6.82
N SER A 81 -1.20 -1.52 7.98
CA SER A 81 -1.05 -2.79 8.70
C SER A 81 -2.08 -3.82 8.25
N THR A 82 -1.96 -5.03 8.79
CA THR A 82 -3.13 -5.92 8.89
C THR A 82 -4.26 -5.13 9.55
N TYR A 83 -5.45 -5.13 8.93
CA TYR A 83 -6.62 -4.50 9.53
C TYR A 83 -7.04 -5.25 10.79
N GLU A 84 -7.25 -4.50 11.87
CA GLU A 84 -7.77 -4.97 13.16
C GLU A 84 -9.04 -4.18 13.50
N GLU A 85 -10.18 -4.88 13.59
CA GLU A 85 -11.48 -4.27 13.86
C GLU A 85 -11.52 -3.69 15.29
N GLY A 86 -11.94 -2.43 15.40
CA GLY A 86 -12.07 -1.73 16.69
C GLY A 86 -10.82 -0.96 17.12
N GLU A 87 -9.71 -1.06 16.38
CA GLU A 87 -8.51 -0.25 16.60
C GLU A 87 -8.61 1.10 15.88
N ASP A 88 -7.85 2.09 16.37
CA ASP A 88 -7.80 3.44 15.81
C ASP A 88 -7.37 3.46 14.34
N LEU A 89 -7.89 4.41 13.56
CA LEU A 89 -7.52 4.56 12.14
C LEU A 89 -6.02 4.80 11.96
N LEU A 90 -5.40 5.61 12.83
CA LEU A 90 -3.98 5.91 12.79
C LEU A 90 -3.26 5.50 14.07
N VAL A 91 -2.12 4.83 13.90
CA VAL A 91 -1.18 4.50 14.96
C VAL A 91 0.15 5.17 14.68
N LEU A 92 0.61 6.02 15.61
CA LEU A 92 1.95 6.61 15.57
C LEU A 92 2.96 5.62 16.18
N ASN A 93 3.66 4.86 15.34
CA ASN A 93 4.64 3.87 15.82
C ASN A 93 5.91 4.55 16.33
N HIS A 94 6.37 5.56 15.58
CA HIS A 94 7.56 6.35 15.85
C HIS A 94 7.35 7.77 15.34
N PRO A 95 8.18 8.75 15.73
CA PRO A 95 8.01 10.15 15.30
C PRO A 95 7.90 10.36 13.78
N ASP A 96 8.46 9.47 12.97
CA ASP A 96 8.48 9.47 11.50
C ASP A 96 7.83 8.21 10.89
N SER A 97 7.00 7.48 11.64
CA SER A 97 6.32 6.27 11.15
C SER A 97 4.89 6.22 11.64
N VAL A 98 3.97 6.26 10.69
CA VAL A 98 2.52 6.20 10.92
C VAL A 98 1.96 4.98 10.20
N THR A 99 1.13 4.22 10.89
CA THR A 99 0.37 3.11 10.32
C THR A 99 -1.09 3.52 10.19
N ILE A 100 -1.65 3.27 9.02
CA ILE A 100 -3.09 3.32 8.78
C ILE A 100 -3.67 1.92 9.03
N ASN A 101 -4.64 1.82 9.91
CA ASN A 101 -5.48 0.64 10.12
C ASN A 101 -6.78 0.83 9.35
N ILE A 102 -6.84 0.32 8.11
CA ILE A 102 -8.03 0.43 7.25
C ILE A 102 -8.39 -0.91 6.65
N ASP A 103 -9.68 -1.25 6.70
CA ASP A 103 -10.20 -2.46 6.07
C ASP A 103 -9.89 -2.41 4.56
N PRO A 104 -9.29 -3.46 3.97
CA PRO A 104 -9.05 -3.52 2.53
C PRO A 104 -10.32 -3.45 1.66
N CYS A 105 -11.50 -3.60 2.26
CA CYS A 105 -12.80 -3.42 1.62
C CYS A 105 -13.51 -2.10 1.99
N ASP A 106 -12.84 -1.18 2.68
CA ASP A 106 -13.42 0.12 3.04
C ASP A 106 -13.75 0.95 1.78
N PRO A 107 -14.96 1.54 1.67
CA PRO A 107 -15.35 2.36 0.52
C PRO A 107 -14.46 3.59 0.29
N LYS A 108 -13.80 4.13 1.32
CA LYS A 108 -12.85 5.25 1.20
C LYS A 108 -11.71 4.92 0.24
N LEU A 109 -11.31 3.64 0.14
CA LEU A 109 -10.27 3.22 -0.81
C LEU A 109 -10.71 3.47 -2.27
N ARG A 110 -12.01 3.39 -2.57
CA ARG A 110 -12.57 3.74 -3.89
C ARG A 110 -12.40 5.22 -4.18
N GLU A 111 -12.73 6.07 -3.21
CA GLU A 111 -12.63 7.53 -3.33
C GLU A 111 -11.17 7.96 -3.55
N LEU A 112 -10.23 7.22 -2.98
CA LEU A 112 -8.78 7.41 -3.15
C LEU A 112 -8.21 6.81 -4.45
N ASN A 113 -9.05 6.25 -5.32
CA ASN A 113 -8.66 5.57 -6.56
C ASN A 113 -7.63 4.45 -6.33
N ILE A 114 -7.72 3.76 -5.18
CA ILE A 114 -7.01 2.50 -4.99
C ILE A 114 -7.63 1.49 -5.95
N LYS A 115 -6.82 0.67 -6.62
CA LYS A 115 -7.32 -0.44 -7.44
C LYS A 115 -6.63 -1.74 -7.08
N TYR A 116 -5.38 -1.66 -6.63
CA TYR A 116 -4.54 -2.83 -6.42
C TYR A 116 -4.09 -2.94 -4.98
N LEU A 117 -4.24 -4.12 -4.41
CA LEU A 117 -3.76 -4.44 -3.07
C LEU A 117 -2.70 -5.53 -3.17
N LEU A 118 -1.59 -5.33 -2.46
CA LEU A 118 -0.55 -6.32 -2.29
C LEU A 118 -0.50 -6.73 -0.82
N PHE A 119 -0.68 -8.02 -0.57
CA PHE A 119 -0.51 -8.62 0.76
C PHE A 119 0.73 -9.50 0.78
N THR A 120 1.38 -9.58 1.95
CA THR A 120 2.50 -10.53 2.15
C THR A 120 2.07 -11.80 2.89
N LYS A 121 0.81 -11.84 3.33
CA LYS A 121 0.17 -13.01 3.92
C LYS A 121 -1.09 -13.39 3.14
N GLU A 122 -1.35 -14.69 3.05
CA GLU A 122 -2.54 -15.19 2.38
C GLU A 122 -3.80 -14.71 3.11
N ARG A 123 -4.79 -14.25 2.34
CA ARG A 123 -6.13 -13.92 2.86
C ARG A 123 -7.14 -13.90 1.73
N THR A 124 -8.40 -14.18 2.05
CA THR A 124 -9.50 -14.08 1.09
C THR A 124 -10.15 -12.72 1.18
N LEU A 125 -10.29 -12.04 0.03
CA LEU A 125 -10.91 -10.72 -0.05
C LEU A 125 -12.25 -10.79 -0.80
N LYS A 126 -13.36 -10.44 -0.14
CA LYS A 126 -14.70 -10.47 -0.77
C LYS A 126 -14.91 -9.34 -1.78
N CYS A 127 -14.29 -8.20 -1.54
CA CYS A 127 -14.40 -7.00 -2.38
C CYS A 127 -13.38 -6.96 -3.52
N GLY A 128 -12.62 -8.04 -3.78
CA GLY A 128 -11.62 -8.06 -4.84
C GLY A 128 -11.50 -9.39 -5.56
N ILE A 129 -10.77 -9.38 -6.67
CA ILE A 129 -10.35 -10.56 -7.42
C ILE A 129 -8.87 -10.78 -7.12
N LEU A 130 -8.50 -12.00 -6.75
CA LEU A 130 -7.10 -12.40 -6.73
C LEU A 130 -6.57 -12.43 -8.18
N LEU A 131 -5.65 -11.53 -8.50
CA LEU A 131 -4.98 -11.49 -9.80
C LEU A 131 -3.88 -12.55 -9.87
N LYS A 132 -3.08 -12.64 -8.80
CA LYS A 132 -1.90 -13.50 -8.77
C LYS A 132 -1.44 -13.83 -7.35
N GLU A 133 -0.92 -15.04 -7.21
CA GLU A 133 -0.12 -15.48 -6.06
C GLU A 133 1.31 -15.74 -6.54
N LEU A 134 2.28 -15.20 -5.82
CA LEU A 134 3.69 -15.38 -6.09
C LEU A 134 4.37 -15.94 -4.85
N HIS A 135 5.13 -17.02 -5.02
CA HIS A 135 5.88 -17.64 -3.94
C HIS A 135 7.38 -17.63 -4.27
N TYR A 136 8.14 -16.80 -3.55
CA TYR A 136 9.59 -16.76 -3.65
C TYR A 136 10.24 -17.53 -2.49
N GLN A 137 11.56 -17.72 -2.54
CA GLN A 137 12.31 -18.18 -1.37
C GLN A 137 12.35 -17.05 -0.32
N GLY A 138 11.34 -16.98 0.54
CA GLY A 138 11.18 -15.96 1.56
C GLY A 138 9.77 -15.38 1.54
N PRO A 139 9.53 -14.25 0.86
CA PRO A 139 8.21 -13.65 0.82
C PRO A 139 7.27 -14.41 -0.13
N SER A 140 5.99 -14.41 0.22
CA SER A 140 4.90 -14.66 -0.71
C SER A 140 4.13 -13.37 -0.92
N PHE A 141 3.56 -13.18 -2.11
CA PHE A 141 2.75 -12.02 -2.44
C PHE A 141 1.41 -12.46 -3.00
N TYR A 142 0.35 -11.80 -2.53
CA TYR A 142 -1.02 -12.02 -2.97
C TYR A 142 -1.55 -10.70 -3.48
N ILE A 143 -1.79 -10.63 -4.78
CA ILE A 143 -2.13 -9.39 -5.49
C ILE A 143 -3.60 -9.44 -5.85
N TYR A 144 -4.33 -8.43 -5.41
CA TYR A 144 -5.77 -8.29 -5.61
C TYR A 144 -6.08 -7.04 -6.42
N GLU A 145 -7.08 -7.15 -7.28
CA GLU A 145 -7.78 -6.01 -7.87
C GLU A 145 -9.10 -5.79 -7.13
N LEU A 146 -9.36 -4.57 -6.67
CA LEU A 146 -10.62 -4.21 -6.02
C LEU A 146 -11.76 -4.13 -7.04
N LYS A 147 -12.87 -4.80 -6.73
CA LYS A 147 -14.12 -4.67 -7.47
C LYS A 147 -14.91 -3.50 -6.92
N TYR A 148 -15.06 -2.48 -7.74
CA TYR A 148 -16.08 -1.48 -7.51
C TYR A 148 -17.35 -1.90 -8.25
N GLY A 149 -18.43 -2.15 -7.51
CA GLY A 149 -19.73 -2.38 -8.14
C GLY A 149 -20.06 -1.21 -9.07
N GLU A 150 -20.46 -1.55 -10.30
CA GLU A 150 -21.13 -0.65 -11.25
C GLU A 150 -22.48 -0.19 -10.68
#